data_AF-A0A9D4IAG5-F1
#
_entry.id   AF-A0A9D4IAG5-F1
#
_cell.length_a   1.000
_cell.length_b   1.000
_cell.length_c   1.000
_cell.angle_alpha   90.00
_cell.angle_beta   90.00
_cell.angle_gamma   90.00
#
_symmetry.space_group_name_H-M   'P 1'
#
loop_
_entity.id
_entity.type
_entity.pdbx_description
1 polymer ?
#
loop_
_entity_poly.entity_id
_entity_poly.type
_entity_poly.pdbx_seq_one_letter_code
_entity_poly.pdbx_strand_id
1 'polypeptide(L)'
;MTLYRNGVDISGQTVKLTDTITMVLQLESEYIEDFDIKAKYCTADNIDIIVDACAVDTDLFPHISRIQQGVLQASFGAFRTTNLNGGSVSMPFSCVLQVCLGACAPVGQSNIQCSRSMF
;
A
#
# COMPACT_ATOMS: atom_id res chain seq x y z
N MET A 1 2.95 3.76 8.90
CA MET A 1 2.90 3.92 7.43
C MET A 1 3.43 5.29 7.10
N THR A 2 4.27 5.40 6.08
CA THR A 2 4.82 6.68 5.63
C THR A 2 4.71 6.76 4.12
N LEU A 3 4.39 7.94 3.61
CA LEU A 3 4.28 8.21 2.17
C LEU A 3 5.44 9.12 1.75
N TYR A 4 6.10 8.76 0.65
CA TYR A 4 7.24 9.50 0.13
C TYR A 4 7.00 9.96 -1.30
N ARG A 5 7.58 11.11 -1.66
CA ARG A 5 7.80 11.53 -3.05
C ARG A 5 9.30 11.81 -3.22
N ASN A 6 9.96 11.07 -4.10
CA ASN A 6 11.42 11.17 -4.30
C ASN A 6 12.23 11.05 -2.99
N GLY A 7 11.80 10.16 -2.09
CA GLY A 7 12.45 9.93 -0.79
C GLY A 7 12.13 10.94 0.30
N VAL A 8 11.31 11.96 0.03
CA VAL A 8 10.87 12.95 1.02
C VAL A 8 9.49 12.58 1.55
N ASP A 9 9.31 12.54 2.87
CA ASP A 9 8.01 12.34 3.51
C ASP A 9 7.04 13.47 3.13
N ILE A 10 5.85 13.08 2.66
CA ILE A 10 4.81 13.99 2.15
C ILE A 10 3.55 13.98 3.02
N SER A 11 3.61 13.46 4.24
CA SER A 11 2.48 13.46 5.18
C SER A 11 1.96 14.88 5.41
N GLY A 12 0.68 15.12 5.11
CA GLY A 12 0.04 16.44 5.22
C GLY A 12 0.40 17.45 4.12
N GLN A 13 1.16 17.05 3.10
CA GLN A 13 1.54 17.92 1.98
C GLN A 13 0.59 17.78 0.79
N THR A 14 0.60 18.80 -0.08
CA THR A 14 -0.08 18.72 -1.38
C THR A 14 0.84 18.08 -2.43
N VAL A 15 0.30 17.11 -3.17
CA VAL A 15 0.96 16.44 -4.30
C VAL A 15 0.23 16.72 -5.61
N LYS A 16 0.93 16.59 -6.73
CA LYS A 16 0.35 16.72 -8.07
C LYS A 16 0.00 15.34 -8.62
N LEU A 17 -1.00 15.25 -9.50
CA LEU A 17 -1.38 13.99 -10.17
C LEU A 17 -0.27 13.40 -11.06
N THR A 18 0.74 14.21 -11.41
CA THR A 18 1.93 13.76 -12.14
C THR A 18 3.02 13.16 -11.23
N ASP A 19 2.84 13.25 -9.92
CA ASP A 19 3.84 12.76 -8.97
C ASP A 19 3.73 11.23 -8.82
N THR A 20 4.85 10.57 -8.57
CA THR A 20 4.88 9.19 -8.08
C THR A 20 4.99 9.22 -6.56
N ILE A 21 4.13 8.43 -5.89
CA ILE A 21 4.10 8.27 -4.44
C ILE A 21 4.62 6.88 -4.10
N THR A 22 5.52 6.80 -3.12
CA THR A 22 5.99 5.54 -2.54
C THR A 22 5.41 5.39 -1.14
N MET A 23 4.59 4.36 -0.95
CA MET A 23 4.07 3.96 0.35
C MET A 23 5.00 2.94 0.99
N VAL A 24 5.37 3.18 2.24
CA VAL A 24 6.15 2.24 3.07
C VAL A 24 5.36 1.90 4.32
N LEU A 25 5.20 0.59 4.55
CA LEU A 25 4.67 0.02 5.79
C LEU A 25 5.83 -0.67 6.48
N GLN A 26 6.13 -0.25 7.71
CA GLN A 26 7.28 -0.73 8.44
C GLN A 26 6.91 -0.94 9.91
N LEU A 27 7.31 -2.09 10.45
CA LEU A 27 7.34 -2.33 11.89
C LEU A 27 8.48 -1.55 12.54
N GLU A 28 8.32 -1.22 13.82
CA GLU A 28 9.40 -0.63 14.60
C GLU A 28 10.60 -1.59 14.68
N SER A 29 11.80 -1.03 14.77
CA SER A 29 13.06 -1.79 14.65
C SER A 29 13.22 -2.90 15.68
N GLU A 30 12.56 -2.79 16.84
CA GLU A 30 12.57 -3.83 17.88
C GLU A 30 11.76 -5.09 17.50
N TYR A 31 10.90 -5.02 16.49
CA TYR A 31 10.04 -6.14 16.07
C TYR A 31 10.44 -6.76 14.73
N ILE A 32 11.32 -6.13 13.94
CA ILE A 32 11.63 -6.58 12.57
C ILE A 32 12.41 -7.90 12.52
N GLU A 33 13.07 -8.31 13.60
CA GLU A 33 13.79 -9.59 13.66
C GLU A 33 12.86 -10.77 13.92
N ASP A 34 11.84 -10.56 14.76
CA ASP A 34 10.92 -11.62 15.20
C ASP A 34 9.64 -11.70 14.39
N PHE A 35 9.21 -10.58 13.81
CA PHE A 35 7.92 -10.46 13.15
C PHE A 35 8.04 -10.03 11.70
N ASP A 36 7.03 -10.40 10.94
CA ASP A 36 6.82 -9.92 9.58
C ASP A 36 5.40 -9.43 9.38
N ILE A 37 5.17 -8.69 8.30
CA ILE A 37 3.87 -8.12 7.98
C ILE A 37 3.42 -8.44 6.56
N LYS A 38 2.10 -8.52 6.41
CA LYS A 38 1.38 -8.49 5.15
C LYS A 38 0.32 -7.40 5.20
N ALA A 39 0.17 -6.64 4.12
CA ALA A 39 -0.98 -5.77 3.95
C ALA A 39 -2.18 -6.64 3.57
N LYS A 40 -3.19 -6.76 4.45
CA LYS A 40 -4.40 -7.53 4.15
C LYS A 40 -5.42 -6.69 3.38
N TYR A 41 -5.59 -5.45 3.80
CA TYR A 41 -6.52 -4.52 3.18
C TYR A 41 -5.96 -3.11 3.26
N CYS A 42 -5.99 -2.34 2.18
CA CYS A 42 -5.55 -0.94 2.17
C CYS A 42 -6.51 -0.09 1.33
N THR A 43 -6.78 1.12 1.80
CA THR A 43 -7.61 2.10 1.13
C THR A 43 -6.91 3.46 1.07
N ALA A 44 -7.30 4.26 0.08
CA ALA A 44 -7.10 5.70 0.08
C ALA A 44 -8.46 6.37 -0.10
N ASP A 45 -8.90 7.11 0.91
CA ASP A 45 -10.27 7.59 1.03
C ASP A 45 -11.26 6.41 0.93
N ASN A 46 -12.03 6.34 -0.15
CA ASN A 46 -12.99 5.28 -0.46
C ASN A 46 -12.53 4.37 -1.61
N ILE A 47 -11.28 4.47 -2.05
CA ILE A 47 -10.71 3.66 -3.12
C ILE A 47 -9.94 2.49 -2.48
N ASP A 48 -10.35 1.27 -2.81
CA ASP A 48 -9.59 0.07 -2.46
C ASP A 48 -8.28 0.05 -3.24
N ILE A 49 -7.18 -0.27 -2.55
CA ILE A 49 -5.85 -0.44 -3.15
C ILE A 49 -5.41 -1.89 -3.03
N ILE A 50 -5.63 -2.48 -1.85
CA ILE A 50 -5.32 -3.89 -1.56
C ILE A 50 -6.56 -4.53 -0.93
N VAL A 51 -6.95 -5.70 -1.43
CA VAL A 51 -8.00 -6.55 -0.86
C VAL A 51 -7.45 -7.97 -0.75
N ASP A 52 -7.58 -8.57 0.44
CA ASP A 52 -7.07 -9.90 0.76
C ASP A 52 -5.60 -10.13 0.35
N ALA A 53 -4.75 -9.14 0.61
CA ALA A 53 -3.32 -9.13 0.25
C ALA A 53 -3.01 -9.11 -1.26
N CYS A 54 -4.01 -8.83 -2.09
CA CYS A 54 -3.86 -8.63 -3.52
C CYS A 54 -4.14 -7.17 -3.89
N ALA A 55 -3.35 -6.62 -4.82
CA ALA A 55 -3.68 -5.32 -5.41
C ALA A 55 -4.98 -5.45 -6.22
N VAL A 56 -5.90 -4.51 -6.05
CA VAL A 56 -7.21 -4.58 -6.74
C VAL A 56 -7.12 -4.29 -8.24
N ASP A 57 -6.19 -3.42 -8.62
CA ASP A 57 -5.87 -3.06 -10.00
C ASP A 57 -4.35 -2.91 -10.10
N THR A 58 -3.70 -3.85 -10.78
CA THR A 58 -2.24 -3.89 -10.89
C THR A 58 -1.66 -2.82 -11.81
N ASP A 59 -2.48 -2.22 -12.68
CA ASP A 59 -2.05 -1.19 -13.61
C ASP A 59 -2.01 0.17 -12.91
N LEU A 60 -2.93 0.41 -11.98
CA LEU A 60 -2.96 1.63 -11.16
C LEU A 60 -2.17 1.50 -9.85
N PHE A 61 -2.25 0.33 -9.21
CA PHE A 61 -1.63 0.02 -7.94
C PHE A 61 -0.76 -1.23 -8.09
N PRO A 62 0.56 -1.08 -8.30
CA PRO A 62 1.41 -2.25 -8.44
C PRO A 62 1.46 -3.04 -7.13
N HIS A 63 1.83 -4.30 -7.25
CA HIS A 63 1.94 -5.20 -6.11
C HIS A 63 2.80 -4.59 -5.01
N ILE A 64 2.29 -4.69 -3.78
CA ILE A 64 3.10 -4.37 -2.62
C ILE A 64 4.20 -5.42 -2.47
N SER A 65 5.44 -4.94 -2.48
CA SER A 65 6.63 -5.77 -2.43
C SER A 65 7.19 -5.79 -1.02
N ARG A 66 7.71 -6.95 -0.61
CA ARG A 66 8.46 -7.10 0.64
C ARG A 66 9.92 -6.80 0.34
N ILE A 67 10.43 -5.70 0.88
CA ILE A 67 11.83 -5.28 0.64
C ILE A 67 12.76 -5.93 1.65
N GLN A 68 12.30 -6.05 2.89
CA GLN A 68 12.96 -6.76 3.98
C GLN A 68 11.91 -7.25 4.98
N GLN A 69 12.32 -8.05 5.96
CA GLN A 69 11.41 -8.49 7.02
C GLN A 69 10.82 -7.29 7.76
N GLY A 70 9.50 -7.32 7.98
CA GLY A 70 8.79 -6.23 8.65
C GLY A 70 8.61 -4.97 7.80
N VAL A 71 9.02 -4.97 6.52
CA VAL A 71 8.92 -3.80 5.63
C VAL A 71 8.30 -4.15 4.28
N LEU A 72 7.20 -3.46 3.97
CA LEU A 72 6.50 -3.52 2.70
C LEU A 72 6.57 -2.17 1.98
N GLN A 73 6.69 -2.20 0.66
CA GLN A 73 6.76 -1.02 -0.17
C GLN A 73 5.94 -1.19 -1.46
N ALA A 74 5.20 -0.14 -1.82
CA ALA A 74 4.56 0.01 -3.12
C ALA A 74 4.78 1.42 -3.66
N SER A 75 4.87 1.59 -4.98
CA SER A 75 4.99 2.91 -5.62
C SER A 75 3.94 3.05 -6.71
N PHE A 76 3.12 4.09 -6.66
CA PHE A 76 2.03 4.31 -7.61
C PHE A 76 1.95 5.79 -8.02
N GLY A 77 1.31 6.07 -9.15
CA GLY A 77 1.03 7.45 -9.56
C GLY A 77 0.04 8.10 -8.59
N ALA A 78 0.21 9.39 -8.31
CA ALA A 78 -0.74 10.15 -7.51
C ALA A 78 -2.12 10.16 -8.19
N PHE A 79 -3.16 9.89 -7.40
CA PHE A 79 -4.54 9.80 -7.86
C PHE A 79 -5.45 10.61 -6.95
N ARG A 80 -6.68 10.85 -7.42
CA ARG A 80 -7.73 11.49 -6.64
C ARG A 80 -9.09 10.94 -7.05
N THR A 81 -10.09 11.10 -6.19
CA THR A 81 -11.48 10.86 -6.56
C THR A 81 -11.94 11.88 -7.61
N THR A 82 -12.73 11.44 -8.59
CA THR A 82 -13.12 12.25 -9.76
C THR A 82 -14.23 13.27 -9.48
N ASN A 83 -14.82 13.25 -8.29
CA ASN A 83 -16.07 13.95 -8.00
C ASN A 83 -15.90 15.38 -7.48
N LEU A 84 -14.84 16.10 -7.88
CA LEU A 84 -14.50 17.38 -7.26
C LEU A 84 -14.18 18.47 -8.29
N ASN A 85 -14.75 19.67 -8.06
CA ASN A 85 -14.73 20.88 -8.88
C ASN A 85 -13.32 21.52 -9.04
N GLY A 86 -12.31 20.74 -9.42
CA GLY A 86 -10.97 21.24 -9.75
C GLY A 86 -10.04 21.57 -8.58
N GLY A 87 -10.49 21.42 -7.33
CA GLY A 87 -9.71 21.72 -6.12
C GLY A 87 -8.78 20.60 -5.64
N SER A 88 -8.00 20.91 -4.60
CA SER A 88 -7.25 19.91 -3.83
C SER A 88 -8.19 18.99 -3.07
N VAL A 89 -7.80 17.72 -2.95
CA VAL A 89 -8.60 16.65 -2.34
C VAL A 89 -7.79 16.03 -1.21
N SER A 90 -8.39 15.88 -0.04
CA SER A 90 -7.77 15.11 1.04
C SER A 90 -7.88 13.62 0.71
N MET A 91 -6.75 12.93 0.70
CA MET A 91 -6.68 11.49 0.41
C MET A 91 -6.12 10.77 1.64
N PRO A 92 -6.96 10.43 2.65
CA PRO A 92 -6.49 9.68 3.81
C PRO A 92 -6.17 8.24 3.44
N PHE A 93 -4.96 7.76 3.77
CA PHE A 93 -4.55 6.37 3.53
C PHE A 93 -4.75 5.54 4.81
N SER A 94 -5.23 4.31 4.65
CA SER A 94 -5.40 3.34 5.73
C SER A 94 -5.00 1.95 5.28
N CYS A 95 -4.41 1.15 6.17
CA CYS A 95 -4.05 -0.24 5.91
C CYS A 95 -4.28 -1.10 7.16
N VAL A 96 -4.91 -2.26 6.96
CA VAL A 96 -5.00 -3.35 7.92
C VAL A 96 -3.88 -4.34 7.64
N LEU A 97 -3.02 -4.55 8.63
CA LEU A 97 -1.88 -5.45 8.53
C LEU A 97 -2.18 -6.78 9.23
N GLN A 98 -1.71 -7.87 8.63
CA GLN A 98 -1.56 -9.15 9.30
C GLN A 98 -0.10 -9.31 9.72
N VAL A 99 0.12 -9.59 11.01
CA VAL A 99 1.44 -9.84 11.58
C VAL A 99 1.67 -11.35 11.66
N CYS A 100 2.87 -11.80 11.29
CA CYS A 100 3.31 -13.19 11.40
C CYS A 100 4.51 -13.28 12.35
N LEU A 101 4.60 -14.38 13.10
CA LEU A 101 5.84 -14.74 13.80
C LEU A 101 6.81 -15.34 12.78
N GLY A 102 7.99 -14.74 12.64
CA GLY A 102 8.92 -15.01 11.55
C GLY A 102 8.39 -14.53 10.19
N ALA A 103 8.98 -15.03 9.10
CA ALA A 103 8.58 -14.65 7.75
C ALA A 103 7.13 -15.06 7.42
N CYS A 104 6.32 -14.12 6.93
CA CYS A 104 5.01 -14.45 6.42
C CYS A 104 5.14 -15.32 5.14
N ALA A 105 4.33 -16.38 5.04
CA ALA A 105 4.28 -17.23 3.84
C ALA A 105 3.95 -16.38 2.58
N PRO A 106 4.48 -16.67 1.38
CA PRO A 106 4.14 -15.91 0.18
C PRO A 106 2.63 -15.96 -0.13
N VAL A 107 2.10 -14.88 -0.71
CA VAL A 107 0.74 -14.84 -1.28
C VAL A 107 0.75 -15.80 -2.48
N GLY A 108 0.19 -17.00 -2.32
CA GLY A 108 0.28 -18.09 -3.30
C GLY A 108 0.31 -19.51 -2.73
N GLN A 109 0.52 -19.68 -1.41
CA GLN A 109 0.42 -20.99 -0.73
C GLN A 109 -0.81 -21.12 0.20
N SER A 110 -1.54 -20.02 0.39
CA SER A 110 -2.88 -19.97 0.95
C SER A 110 -3.83 -19.65 -0.21
N ASN A 111 -5.02 -20.26 -0.26
CA ASN A 111 -6.05 -20.22 -1.32
C ASN A 111 -6.49 -18.85 -1.87
N ILE A 112 -5.81 -17.75 -1.55
CA ILE A 112 -5.99 -16.43 -2.14
C ILE A 112 -5.02 -16.35 -3.32
N GLN A 113 -5.38 -17.02 -4.41
CA GLN A 113 -4.81 -16.67 -5.70
C GLN A 113 -5.29 -15.24 -5.96
N CYS A 114 -4.38 -14.29 -6.23
CA CYS A 114 -4.75 -13.01 -6.84
C CYS A 114 -5.21 -13.29 -8.28
N SER A 115 -6.29 -14.07 -8.42
CA SER A 115 -6.91 -14.36 -9.70
C SER A 115 -7.53 -13.06 -10.15
N ARG A 116 -6.97 -12.49 -11.22
CA ARG A 116 -7.54 -11.40 -11.99
C ARG A 116 -9.03 -11.67 -12.18
N SER A 117 -9.88 -11.04 -11.38
CA SER A 117 -11.29 -10.95 -11.69
C SER A 117 -11.40 -9.84 -12.74
N MET A 118 -11.18 -10.20 -14.00
CA MET A 118 -11.60 -9.36 -15.11
C MET A 118 -13.13 -9.30 -15.04
N PHE A 119 -13.67 -8.18 -14.58
CA PHE A 119 -15.01 -7.74 -14.94
C PHE A 119 -14.87 -6.50 -15.82
#